data_AF-A0A6G3D2T4-F1
#
_entry.id   AF-A0A6G3D2T4-F1
#
_cell.length_a   1.000
_cell.length_b   1.000
_cell.length_c   1.000
_cell.angle_alpha   90.00
_cell.angle_beta   90.00
_cell.angle_gamma   90.00
#
_symmetry.space_group_name_H-M   'P 1'
#
loop_
_entity.id
_entity.type
_entity.pdbx_description
1 polymer ?
#
loop_
_entity_poly.entity_id
_entity_poly.type
_entity_poly.pdbx_seq_one_letter_code
_entity_poly.pdbx_strand_id
1 'polypeptide(L)'
;DIPMAALVAVMVMVSFATFDWHSVAPRTLRRMPAGEILVMVVTVAVVVATGNLAIGVVVGSVTAMVIFARRVAHLADVTSVTDPDGGQVVYSVTGELFFASSNDLVARFDYAGDPDRVVIDLSATHIWDASSVAALDAIETKYAQRGKRVEIVGLNEHSTLMRERLGGTLAGNH
;
A
#
# COMPACT_ATOMS: atom_id res chain seq x y z
N ASP A 1 -23.54 -36.82 39.67
CA ASP A 1 -23.54 -35.44 39.14
C ASP A 1 -22.13 -34.94 38.98
N ILE A 2 -21.75 -34.54 37.77
CA ILE A 2 -20.49 -33.81 37.57
C ILE A 2 -20.70 -32.43 38.19
N PRO A 3 -19.89 -32.01 39.18
CA PRO A 3 -20.06 -30.72 39.81
C PRO A 3 -19.80 -29.60 38.80
N MET A 4 -20.80 -28.74 38.59
CA MET A 4 -20.68 -27.57 37.71
C MET A 4 -19.48 -26.68 38.07
N ALA A 5 -19.10 -26.64 39.35
CA ALA A 5 -17.93 -25.92 39.84
C ALA A 5 -16.62 -26.40 39.20
N ALA A 6 -16.46 -27.71 38.96
CA ALA A 6 -15.27 -28.25 38.32
C ALA A 6 -15.17 -27.79 36.86
N LEU A 7 -16.28 -27.73 36.13
CA LEU A 7 -16.32 -27.25 34.75
C LEU A 7 -15.97 -25.76 34.65
N VAL A 8 -16.50 -24.93 35.56
CA VAL A 8 -16.15 -23.51 35.62
C VAL A 8 -14.67 -23.31 35.89
N ALA A 9 -14.09 -24.06 36.84
CA ALA A 9 -12.66 -23.98 37.15
C ALA A 9 -11.79 -24.33 35.93
N VAL A 10 -12.17 -25.36 35.16
CA VAL A 10 -11.49 -25.73 33.92
C VAL A 10 -11.63 -24.61 32.87
N MET A 11 -12.81 -24.02 32.71
CA MET A 11 -13.01 -22.91 31.76
C MET A 11 -12.20 -21.67 32.10
N VAL A 12 -12.05 -21.35 33.39
CA VAL A 12 -11.19 -20.26 33.84
C VAL A 12 -9.72 -20.57 33.55
N MET A 13 -9.26 -21.80 33.82
CA MET A 13 -7.89 -22.21 33.52
C MET A 13 -7.59 -22.13 32.02
N VAL A 14 -8.49 -22.64 31.17
CA VAL A 14 -8.34 -22.60 29.70
C VAL A 14 -8.33 -21.17 29.19
N SER A 15 -9.20 -20.30 29.73
CA SER A 15 -9.24 -18.89 29.36
C SER A 15 -7.93 -18.19 29.71
N PHE A 16 -7.36 -18.48 30.89
CA PHE A 16 -6.08 -17.94 31.32
C PHE A 16 -4.91 -18.46 30.47
N ALA A 17 -4.95 -19.73 30.06
CA ALA A 17 -3.94 -20.33 29.20
C ALA A 17 -4.00 -19.83 27.75
N THR A 18 -5.19 -19.47 27.25
CA THR A 18 -5.39 -18.96 25.88
C THR A 18 -5.02 -17.48 25.77
N PHE A 19 -5.11 -16.74 26.87
CA PHE A 19 -4.76 -15.33 26.88
C PHE A 19 -3.25 -15.14 26.78
N ASP A 20 -2.78 -14.64 25.64
CA ASP A 20 -1.37 -14.33 25.46
C ASP A 20 -0.98 -13.07 26.26
N TRP A 21 -0.48 -13.30 27.47
CA TRP A 21 -0.01 -12.26 28.39
C TRP A 21 1.14 -11.43 27.81
N HIS A 22 1.87 -11.96 26.82
CA HIS A 22 2.97 -11.26 26.15
C HIS A 22 2.48 -10.16 25.21
N SER A 23 1.28 -10.32 24.64
CA SER A 23 0.62 -9.34 23.77
C SER A 23 0.12 -8.11 24.53
N VAL A 24 -0.17 -8.22 25.84
CA VAL A 24 -0.54 -7.08 26.70
C VAL A 24 0.68 -6.42 27.37
N ALA A 25 1.86 -7.04 27.27
CA ALA A 25 3.08 -6.47 27.83
C ALA A 25 3.41 -5.13 27.13
N PRO A 26 3.57 -4.02 27.89
CA PRO A 26 3.75 -2.68 27.31
C PRO A 26 5.01 -2.54 26.43
N ARG A 27 5.99 -3.44 26.59
CA ARG A 27 7.19 -3.51 25.74
C ARG A 27 6.91 -4.10 24.35
N THR A 28 6.02 -5.07 24.25
CA THR A 28 5.60 -5.68 22.99
C THR A 28 4.66 -4.74 22.24
N LEU A 29 3.71 -4.14 22.97
CA LEU A 29 2.75 -3.18 22.43
C LEU A 29 3.44 -1.94 21.82
N ARG A 30 4.54 -1.45 22.41
CA ARG A 30 5.31 -0.34 21.85
C ARG A 30 6.10 -0.68 20.59
N ARG A 31 6.36 -1.96 20.32
CA ARG A 31 7.11 -2.40 19.14
C ARG A 31 6.22 -2.76 17.96
N MET A 32 4.93 -3.01 18.20
CA MET A 32 3.97 -3.31 17.14
C MET A 32 3.54 -2.04 16.39
N PRO A 33 3.36 -2.11 15.06
CA PRO A 33 2.74 -1.03 14.29
C PRO A 33 1.39 -0.63 14.91
N ALA A 34 1.15 0.68 15.04
CA ALA A 34 -0.07 1.20 15.68
C ALA A 34 -1.36 0.66 15.05
N GLY A 35 -1.32 0.33 13.75
CA GLY A 35 -2.43 -0.30 13.05
C GLY A 35 -2.79 -1.70 13.57
N GLU A 36 -1.81 -2.53 13.89
CA GLU A 36 -2.04 -3.90 14.38
C GLU A 36 -2.67 -3.88 15.79
N ILE A 37 -2.24 -2.95 16.64
CA ILE A 37 -2.84 -2.72 17.96
C ILE A 37 -4.29 -2.25 17.82
N LEU A 38 -4.56 -1.37 16.86
CA LEU A 38 -5.92 -0.87 16.61
C LEU A 38 -6.87 -2.01 16.22
N VAL A 39 -6.44 -2.90 15.31
CA VAL A 39 -7.25 -4.08 14.90
C VAL A 39 -7.55 -4.95 16.10
N MET A 40 -6.55 -5.26 16.93
CA MET A 40 -6.72 -6.08 18.13
C MET A 40 -7.74 -5.45 19.09
N VAL A 41 -7.56 -4.15 19.42
CA VAL A 41 -8.43 -3.43 20.36
C VAL A 41 -9.87 -3.36 19.85
N VAL A 42 -10.06 -3.02 18.57
CA VAL A 42 -11.39 -2.94 17.96
C VAL A 42 -12.08 -4.30 17.99
N THR A 43 -11.37 -5.37 17.59
CA THR A 43 -11.93 -6.73 17.58
C THR A 43 -12.38 -7.14 18.97
N VAL A 44 -11.52 -7.00 19.99
CA VAL A 44 -11.83 -7.37 21.37
C VAL A 44 -12.98 -6.52 21.93
N ALA A 45 -12.94 -5.20 21.72
CA ALA A 45 -13.99 -4.29 22.21
C ALA A 45 -15.37 -4.65 21.63
N VAL A 46 -15.45 -4.97 20.34
CA VAL A 46 -16.70 -5.36 19.69
C VAL A 46 -17.20 -6.70 20.22
N VAL A 47 -16.34 -7.72 20.37
CA VAL A 47 -16.74 -9.02 20.93
C VAL A 47 -17.27 -8.86 22.36
N VAL A 48 -16.57 -8.09 23.20
CA VAL A 48 -16.96 -7.88 24.60
C VAL A 48 -18.27 -7.08 24.72
N ALA A 49 -18.46 -6.04 23.89
CA ALA A 49 -19.66 -5.22 23.92
C ALA A 49 -20.90 -5.95 23.37
N THR A 50 -20.73 -6.79 22.35
CA THR A 50 -21.85 -7.47 21.67
C THR A 50 -22.11 -8.88 22.18
N GLY A 51 -21.17 -9.48 22.91
CA GLY A 51 -21.20 -10.90 23.27
C GLY A 51 -21.14 -11.83 22.06
N ASN A 52 -20.80 -11.32 20.87
CA ASN A 52 -20.83 -12.06 19.62
C ASN A 52 -19.46 -12.04 18.93
N LEU A 53 -18.79 -13.20 18.96
CA LEU A 53 -17.50 -13.39 18.31
C LEU A 53 -17.56 -13.10 16.80
N ALA A 54 -18.65 -13.45 16.12
CA ALA A 54 -18.77 -13.28 14.67
C ALA A 54 -18.77 -11.81 14.26
N ILE A 55 -19.47 -10.94 15.02
CA ILE A 55 -19.48 -9.49 14.75
C ILE A 55 -18.07 -8.93 14.94
N GLY A 56 -17.37 -9.35 15.99
CA GLY A 56 -15.98 -8.98 16.22
C GLY A 56 -15.07 -9.36 15.06
N VAL A 57 -15.17 -10.59 14.55
CA VAL A 57 -14.36 -11.08 13.42
C VAL A 57 -14.62 -10.25 12.17
N VAL A 58 -15.89 -9.96 11.84
CA VAL A 58 -16.24 -9.16 10.66
C VAL A 58 -15.66 -7.75 10.76
N VAL A 59 -15.90 -7.06 11.89
CA VAL A 59 -15.42 -5.69 12.08
C VAL A 59 -13.89 -5.64 12.13
N GLY A 60 -13.26 -6.60 12.81
CA GLY A 60 -11.81 -6.75 12.87
C GLY A 60 -11.18 -6.93 11.49
N SER A 61 -11.77 -7.80 10.66
CA SER A 61 -11.31 -8.08 9.30
C SER A 61 -11.41 -6.84 8.41
N VAL A 62 -12.54 -6.13 8.44
CA VAL A 62 -12.72 -4.88 7.69
C VAL A 62 -11.71 -3.82 8.12
N THR A 63 -11.51 -3.67 9.44
CA THR A 63 -10.53 -2.72 9.99
C THR A 63 -9.11 -3.07 9.55
N ALA A 64 -8.74 -4.35 9.59
CA ALA A 64 -7.45 -4.84 9.13
C ALA A 64 -7.24 -4.56 7.64
N MET A 65 -8.25 -4.80 6.80
CA MET A 65 -8.17 -4.50 5.36
C MET A 65 -7.92 -3.01 5.10
N VAL A 66 -8.62 -2.11 5.81
CA VAL A 66 -8.44 -0.66 5.65
C VAL A 66 -7.03 -0.23 6.07
N ILE A 67 -6.54 -0.73 7.20
CA ILE A 67 -5.20 -0.41 7.70
C ILE A 67 -4.12 -0.97 6.77
N PHE A 68 -4.30 -2.19 6.28
CA PHE A 68 -3.41 -2.83 5.33
C PHE A 68 -3.34 -2.02 4.02
N ALA A 69 -4.48 -1.62 3.48
CA ALA A 69 -4.54 -0.78 2.28
C ALA A 69 -3.77 0.55 2.48
N ARG A 70 -3.93 1.20 3.64
CA ARG A 70 -3.16 2.42 3.97
C ARG A 70 -1.66 2.17 4.14
N ARG A 71 -1.28 1.05 4.76
CA ARG A 71 0.13 0.67 4.94
C ARG A 71 0.80 0.44 3.60
N VAL A 72 0.11 -0.21 2.66
CA VAL A 72 0.61 -0.49 1.31
C VAL A 72 0.64 0.77 0.43
N ALA A 73 -0.29 1.71 0.61
CA ALA A 73 -0.32 2.97 -0.15
C ALA A 73 0.90 3.88 0.08
N HIS A 74 1.63 3.71 1.19
CA HIS A 74 2.80 4.53 1.53
C HIS A 74 4.16 3.96 1.09
N LEU A 75 4.20 2.94 0.22
CA LEU A 75 5.47 2.34 -0.20
C LEU A 75 6.15 2.97 -1.42
N ALA A 76 5.52 3.94 -2.10
CA ALA A 76 6.20 4.71 -3.14
C ALA A 76 6.59 6.09 -2.61
N ASP A 77 7.89 6.34 -2.57
CA ASP A 77 8.44 7.67 -2.37
C ASP A 77 8.87 8.22 -3.73
N VAL A 78 8.53 9.49 -3.99
CA VAL A 78 8.85 10.16 -5.25
C VAL A 78 9.73 11.33 -4.87
N THR A 79 11.02 11.17 -5.11
CA THR A 79 12.00 12.24 -4.89
C THR A 79 12.26 12.93 -6.22
N SER A 80 12.04 14.25 -6.28
CA SER A 80 12.41 15.06 -7.44
C SER A 80 13.75 15.73 -7.20
N VAL A 81 14.64 15.63 -8.19
CA VAL A 81 15.88 16.38 -8.26
C VAL A 81 15.81 17.21 -9.53
N THR A 82 15.66 18.53 -9.36
CA THR A 82 15.76 19.48 -10.47
C THR A 82 17.22 19.68 -10.83
N ASP A 83 17.54 19.65 -12.11
CA ASP A 83 18.89 19.92 -12.59
C ASP A 83 19.31 21.36 -12.20
N PRO A 84 20.54 21.57 -11.70
CA PRO A 84 21.07 22.91 -11.42
C PRO A 84 20.94 23.92 -12.58
N ASP A 85 20.86 23.46 -13.83
CA ASP A 85 20.68 24.33 -15.00
C ASP A 85 19.21 24.66 -15.33
N GLY A 86 18.23 24.13 -14.59
CA GLY A 86 16.80 24.47 -14.70
C GLY A 86 16.08 24.01 -15.98
N GLY A 87 16.80 23.41 -16.92
CA GLY A 87 16.26 22.93 -18.21
C GLY A 87 15.63 21.54 -18.17
N GLN A 88 15.81 20.79 -17.08
CA GLN A 88 15.25 19.44 -16.93
C GLN A 88 14.98 19.11 -15.45
N VAL A 89 13.98 18.27 -15.21
CA VAL A 89 13.69 17.70 -13.88
C VAL A 89 13.81 16.19 -13.94
N VAL A 90 14.50 15.61 -12.96
CA VAL A 90 14.65 14.16 -12.82
C VAL A 90 13.83 13.71 -11.62
N TYR A 91 12.76 12.96 -11.87
CA TYR A 91 11.97 12.31 -10.85
C TYR A 91 12.52 10.91 -10.62
N SER A 92 13.19 10.69 -9.48
CA SER A 92 13.58 9.37 -9.04
C SER A 92 12.45 8.77 -8.20
N VAL A 93 11.85 7.71 -8.73
CA VAL A 93 10.80 6.95 -8.03
C VAL A 93 11.49 5.78 -7.34
N THR A 94 11.30 5.68 -6.02
CA THR A 94 11.83 4.59 -5.20
C THR A 94 10.70 3.89 -4.47
N GLY A 95 10.62 2.56 -4.59
CA GLY A 95 9.61 1.75 -3.91
C GLY A 95 9.03 0.62 -4.77
N GLU A 96 7.98 -0.02 -4.28
CA GLU A 96 7.19 -0.98 -5.06
C GLU A 96 5.96 -0.27 -5.65
N LEU A 97 5.90 -0.16 -6.98
CA LEU A 97 4.71 0.33 -7.67
C LEU A 97 3.71 -0.82 -7.76
N PHE A 98 2.68 -0.75 -6.91
CA PHE A 98 1.54 -1.67 -6.88
C PHE A 98 0.24 -0.86 -6.93
N PHE A 99 -0.83 -1.43 -7.51
CA PHE A 99 -2.19 -0.90 -7.75
C PHE A 99 -2.70 0.30 -6.94
N ALA A 100 -2.41 0.37 -5.63
CA ALA A 100 -2.82 1.48 -4.77
C ALA A 100 -1.97 2.76 -4.95
N SER A 101 -0.67 2.64 -5.23
CA SER A 101 0.23 3.77 -5.40
C SER A 101 0.12 4.45 -6.76
N SER A 102 -0.41 3.76 -7.77
CA SER A 102 -0.46 4.25 -9.16
C SER A 102 -1.28 5.52 -9.31
N ASN A 103 -2.36 5.67 -8.52
CA ASN A 103 -3.22 6.87 -8.58
C ASN A 103 -2.61 8.06 -7.83
N ASP A 104 -1.95 7.80 -6.69
CA ASP A 104 -1.24 8.83 -5.92
C ASP A 104 0.01 9.33 -6.64
N LEU A 105 0.68 8.46 -7.41
CA LEU A 105 1.84 8.79 -8.22
C LEU A 105 1.52 9.94 -9.19
N VAL A 106 0.38 9.88 -9.87
CA VAL A 106 -0.09 10.91 -10.80
C VAL A 106 -0.26 12.26 -10.11
N ALA A 107 -0.64 12.29 -8.82
CA ALA A 107 -0.86 13.53 -8.08
C ALA A 107 0.44 14.20 -7.57
N ARG A 108 1.57 13.48 -7.58
CA ARG A 108 2.86 13.98 -7.06
C ARG A 108 3.71 14.73 -8.09
N PHE A 109 3.32 14.72 -9.37
CA PHE A 109 4.02 15.44 -10.43
C PHE A 109 3.50 16.87 -10.59
N ASP A 110 4.39 17.85 -10.67
CA ASP A 110 4.02 19.24 -10.96
C ASP A 110 3.96 19.49 -12.47
N TYR A 111 2.86 19.02 -13.07
CA TYR A 111 2.65 19.19 -14.50
C TYR A 111 2.63 20.65 -14.98
N ALA A 112 2.34 21.62 -14.10
CA ALA A 112 2.29 23.04 -14.46
C ALA A 112 3.68 23.67 -14.35
N GLY A 113 4.39 23.44 -13.25
CA GLY A 113 5.69 24.03 -12.94
C GLY A 113 6.91 23.36 -13.59
N ASP A 114 6.77 22.12 -14.08
CA ASP A 114 7.93 21.39 -14.61
C ASP A 114 8.50 21.95 -15.93
N PRO A 115 9.82 21.83 -16.17
CA PRO A 115 10.45 22.25 -17.42
C PRO A 115 10.03 21.39 -18.63
N ASP A 116 10.39 21.82 -19.85
CA ASP A 116 10.02 21.16 -21.11
C ASP A 116 10.51 19.71 -21.24
N ARG A 117 11.52 19.32 -20.44
CA ARG A 117 12.07 17.97 -20.38
C ARG A 117 11.92 17.39 -18.97
N VAL A 118 11.18 16.30 -18.89
CA VAL A 118 10.93 15.55 -17.65
C VAL A 118 11.51 14.15 -17.81
N VAL A 119 12.42 13.76 -16.92
CA VAL A 119 13.00 12.42 -16.89
C VAL A 119 12.44 11.67 -15.67
N ILE A 120 11.84 10.51 -15.89
CA ILE A 120 11.33 9.63 -14.84
C ILE A 120 12.28 8.44 -14.72
N ASP A 121 13.05 8.40 -13.64
CA ASP A 121 13.96 7.30 -13.32
C ASP A 121 13.25 6.26 -12.44
N LEU A 122 13.05 5.07 -13.01
CA LEU A 122 12.43 3.91 -12.39
C LEU A 122 13.47 2.83 -12.03
N SER A 123 14.78 3.10 -12.14
CA SER A 123 15.85 2.10 -11.95
C SER A 123 15.83 1.43 -10.57
N ALA A 124 15.31 2.12 -9.55
CA ALA A 124 15.19 1.61 -8.17
C ALA A 124 13.80 1.06 -7.85
N THR A 125 12.93 0.90 -8.85
CA THR A 125 11.52 0.55 -8.68
C THR A 125 11.16 -0.69 -9.50
N HIS A 126 10.39 -1.60 -8.89
CA HIS A 126 9.86 -2.77 -9.57
C HIS A 126 8.40 -2.52 -9.96
N ILE A 127 8.10 -2.65 -11.25
CA ILE A 127 6.73 -2.57 -11.77
C ILE A 127 6.13 -3.96 -11.71
N TRP A 128 5.11 -4.15 -10.88
CA TRP A 128 4.51 -5.47 -10.63
C TRP A 128 3.19 -5.71 -11.35
N ASP A 129 2.48 -4.68 -11.82
CA ASP A 129 1.13 -4.82 -12.35
C ASP A 129 0.78 -3.91 -13.55
N ALA A 130 -0.27 -4.31 -14.28
CA ALA A 130 -0.78 -3.57 -15.45
C ALA A 130 -1.29 -2.17 -15.09
N SER A 131 -1.71 -1.96 -13.83
CA SER A 131 -2.23 -0.67 -13.38
C SER A 131 -1.14 0.40 -13.24
N SER A 132 0.07 0.00 -12.84
CA SER A 132 1.24 0.88 -12.80
C SER A 132 1.65 1.33 -14.21
N VAL A 133 1.51 0.45 -15.20
CA VAL A 133 1.73 0.81 -16.62
C VAL A 133 0.70 1.85 -17.07
N ALA A 134 -0.60 1.62 -16.78
CA ALA A 134 -1.65 2.57 -17.14
C ALA A 134 -1.47 3.95 -16.47
N ALA A 135 -0.93 4.00 -15.24
CA ALA A 135 -0.61 5.28 -14.59
C ALA A 135 0.55 6.01 -15.25
N LEU A 136 1.60 5.30 -15.69
CA LEU A 136 2.70 5.88 -16.46
C LEU A 136 2.20 6.44 -17.81
N ASP A 137 1.35 5.70 -18.53
CA ASP A 137 0.75 6.17 -19.78
C ASP A 137 -0.11 7.42 -19.56
N ALA A 138 -0.85 7.49 -18.44
CA ALA A 138 -1.62 8.67 -18.08
C ALA A 138 -0.73 9.89 -17.76
N ILE A 139 0.42 9.68 -17.12
CA ILE A 139 1.41 10.72 -16.85
C ILE A 139 1.99 11.24 -18.17
N GLU A 140 2.44 10.34 -19.05
CA GLU A 140 2.99 10.68 -20.36
C GLU A 140 1.99 11.47 -21.20
N THR A 141 0.72 11.02 -21.23
CA THR A 141 -0.37 11.70 -21.93
C THR A 141 -0.61 13.11 -21.36
N LYS A 142 -0.61 13.29 -20.03
CA LYS A 142 -0.81 14.59 -19.38
C LYS A 142 0.33 15.59 -19.64
N TYR A 143 1.56 15.10 -19.82
CA TYR A 143 2.69 15.93 -20.21
C TYR A 143 2.68 16.25 -21.70
N ALA A 144 2.35 15.27 -22.55
CA ALA A 144 2.20 15.47 -23.99
C ALA A 144 1.12 16.51 -24.32
N GLN A 145 -0.01 16.49 -23.60
CA GLN A 145 -1.07 17.51 -23.72
C GLN A 145 -0.58 18.93 -23.37
N ARG A 146 0.49 19.05 -22.58
CA ARG A 146 1.13 20.32 -22.22
C ARG A 146 2.37 20.63 -23.06
N GLY A 147 2.65 19.84 -24.09
CA GLY A 147 3.81 20.01 -24.97
C GLY A 147 5.16 19.66 -24.34
N LYS A 148 5.17 19.02 -23.16
CA LYS A 148 6.39 18.64 -22.44
C LYS A 148 6.83 17.23 -22.86
N ARG A 149 8.13 17.01 -23.01
CA ARG A 149 8.72 15.71 -23.37
C ARG A 149 9.05 14.92 -22.12
N VAL A 150 8.53 13.70 -22.05
CA VAL A 150 8.79 12.75 -20.97
C VAL A 150 9.73 11.65 -21.47
N GLU A 151 10.74 11.33 -20.67
CA GLU A 151 11.65 10.22 -20.92
C GLU A 151 11.65 9.28 -19.71
N ILE A 152 11.43 7.99 -19.93
CA ILE A 152 11.39 6.99 -18.86
C ILE A 152 12.67 6.17 -18.92
N VAL A 153 13.43 6.14 -17.83
CA VAL A 153 14.72 5.45 -17.71
C VAL A 153 14.61 4.35 -16.64
N GLY A 154 15.32 3.24 -16.83
CA GLY A 154 15.44 2.22 -15.77
C GLY A 154 14.32 1.19 -15.67
N LEU A 155 13.55 0.94 -16.74
CA LEU A 155 12.66 -0.22 -16.77
C LEU A 155 13.49 -1.51 -16.66
N ASN A 156 13.28 -2.27 -15.60
CA ASN A 156 13.82 -3.61 -15.44
C ASN A 156 13.31 -4.52 -16.60
N GLU A 157 14.11 -5.48 -17.09
CA GLU A 157 13.80 -6.28 -18.30
C GLU A 157 12.41 -6.92 -18.27
N HIS A 158 11.95 -7.33 -17.08
CA HIS A 158 10.60 -7.87 -16.87
C HIS A 158 9.46 -6.86 -17.14
N SER A 159 9.67 -5.60 -16.79
CA SER A 159 8.70 -4.52 -16.99
C SER A 159 8.63 -4.10 -18.46
N THR A 160 9.75 -4.15 -19.17
CA THR A 160 9.83 -3.87 -20.61
C THR A 160 9.02 -4.89 -21.40
N LEU A 161 9.16 -6.18 -21.06
CA LEU A 161 8.37 -7.28 -21.63
C LEU A 161 6.86 -7.17 -21.34
N MET A 162 6.49 -6.68 -20.16
CA MET A 162 5.07 -6.48 -19.80
C MET A 162 4.47 -5.28 -20.54
N ARG A 163 5.21 -4.18 -20.70
CA ARG A 163 4.80 -3.01 -21.49
C ARG A 163 4.68 -3.33 -22.97
N GLU A 164 5.60 -4.13 -23.52
CA GLU A 164 5.53 -4.57 -24.91
C GLU A 164 4.31 -5.47 -25.18
N ARG A 165 3.95 -6.34 -24.22
CA ARG A 165 2.76 -7.20 -24.32
C ARG A 165 1.43 -6.46 -24.14
N LEU A 166 1.36 -5.48 -23.23
CA LEU A 166 0.12 -4.76 -22.91
C LEU A 166 -0.08 -3.47 -23.72
N GLY A 167 1.00 -2.75 -24.04
CA GLY A 167 0.95 -1.55 -24.88
C GLY A 167 0.50 -1.84 -26.31
N GLY A 168 0.79 -3.04 -26.83
CA GLY A 168 0.34 -3.48 -28.15
C GLY A 168 -1.14 -3.84 -28.25
N THR A 169 -1.84 -4.08 -27.13
CA THR A 169 -3.25 -4.53 -27.14
C THR A 169 -4.27 -3.40 -26.93
N LEU A 170 -3.84 -2.21 -26.51
CA LEU A 170 -4.72 -1.04 -26.38
C LEU A 170 -4.80 -0.16 -27.64
N ALA A 171 -3.83 -0.27 -28.56
CA ALA A 171 -3.85 0.43 -29.84
C ALA A 171 -4.65 -0.30 -30.95
N GLY A 172 -5.16 -1.51 -30.66
CA GLY A 172 -5.74 -2.43 -31.65
C GLY A 172 -7.27 -2.53 -31.69
N ASN A 173 -8.02 -1.68 -30.97
CA ASN A 173 -9.47 -1.63 -31.05
C ASN A 173 -9.95 -0.20 -31.38
N HIS A 174 -9.84 0.15 -32.66
CA HIS A 174 -10.77 1.03 -33.36
C HIS A 174 -11.25 0.32 -34.62
#